data_AF-A0AAW4GL51-F1
#
_entry.id   AF-A0AAW4GL51-F1
#
_cell.length_a   1.000
_cell.length_b   1.000
_cell.length_c   1.000
_cell.angle_alpha   90.00
_cell.angle_beta   90.00
_cell.angle_gamma   90.00
#
_symmetry.space_group_name_H-M   'P 1'
#
loop_
_entity.id
_entity.type
_entity.pdbx_description
1 polymer ?
#
loop_
_entity_poly.entity_id
_entity_poly.type
_entity_poly.pdbx_seq_one_letter_code
_entity_poly.pdbx_strand_id
1 'polypeptide(L)'
;MQEALKQKHKLRLLVLHKLYELSGSDVHKFVNGGVLFQACGDEDEGAFKSAVDYLEGQGLVEVRRVVMGLPGMVRIKHKGIVEVESAFAKPDEATSNFMPVNMLYVNQMIGSAIQQGTSSSVQTLTSKVNVGERESLAEFVEFATNILESNKSDSDLWRELKSEVETLRAQSNSPNPKRSIIKDGLSSLGRLCEGAASGAIGAQLATYIPSLLAIFG
;
A
#
# COMPACT_ATOMS: atom_id res chain seq x y z
N MET A 1 -9.37 26.61 -15.24
CA MET A 1 -10.80 26.17 -15.19
C MET A 1 -10.94 24.65 -15.26
N GLN A 2 -10.28 23.96 -16.20
CA GLN A 2 -10.32 22.48 -16.28
C GLN A 2 -9.70 21.77 -15.06
N GLU A 3 -8.62 22.31 -14.49
CA GLU A 3 -7.92 21.67 -13.36
C GLU A 3 -8.76 21.62 -12.06
N ALA A 4 -9.44 22.72 -11.74
CA ALA A 4 -10.33 22.78 -10.57
C ALA A 4 -11.51 21.80 -10.69
N LEU A 5 -12.02 21.57 -11.91
CA LEU A 5 -13.07 20.59 -12.15
C LEU A 5 -12.56 19.16 -11.96
N LYS A 6 -11.33 18.86 -12.42
CA LYS A 6 -10.68 17.56 -12.20
C LYS A 6 -10.50 17.27 -10.71
N GLN A 7 -10.04 18.24 -9.93
CA GLN A 7 -9.89 18.08 -8.48
C GLN A 7 -11.23 17.80 -7.78
N LYS A 8 -12.30 18.49 -8.18
CA LYS A 8 -13.65 18.21 -7.67
C LYS A 8 -14.11 16.80 -8.02
N HIS A 9 -13.87 16.33 -9.25
CA HIS A 9 -14.24 14.97 -9.67
C HIS A 9 -13.47 13.92 -8.89
N LYS A 10 -12.15 14.12 -8.69
CA LYS A 10 -11.30 13.24 -7.88
C LYS A 10 -11.83 13.13 -6.45
N LEU A 11 -12.13 14.26 -5.81
CA LEU A 11 -12.65 14.25 -4.44
C LEU A 11 -14.01 13.55 -4.34
N ARG A 12 -14.95 13.82 -5.27
CA ARG A 12 -16.27 13.17 -5.28
C ARG A 12 -16.16 11.65 -5.43
N LEU A 13 -15.30 11.17 -6.34
CA LEU A 13 -15.08 9.74 -6.50
C LEU A 13 -14.41 9.14 -5.26
N LEU A 14 -13.43 9.83 -4.67
CA LEU A 14 -12.77 9.40 -3.43
C LEU A 14 -13.79 9.23 -2.29
N VAL A 15 -14.66 10.22 -2.08
CA VAL A 15 -15.71 10.17 -1.04
C VAL A 15 -16.66 8.98 -1.29
N LEU A 16 -17.10 8.80 -2.54
CA LEU A 16 -18.02 7.70 -2.87
C LEU A 16 -17.35 6.33 -2.70
N HIS A 17 -16.09 6.19 -3.11
CA HIS A 17 -15.32 4.96 -2.95
C HIS A 17 -15.07 4.63 -1.48
N LYS A 18 -14.68 5.62 -0.66
CA LYS A 18 -14.48 5.42 0.79
C LYS A 18 -15.77 5.05 1.49
N LEU A 19 -16.89 5.64 1.09
CA LEU A 19 -18.20 5.25 1.59
C LEU A 19 -18.57 3.82 1.17
N TYR A 20 -18.27 3.43 -0.07
CA TYR A 20 -18.44 2.06 -0.57
C TYR A 20 -17.64 1.05 0.28
N GLU A 21 -16.36 1.31 0.55
CA GLU A 21 -15.51 0.47 1.41
C GLU A 21 -16.06 0.38 2.85
N LEU A 22 -16.40 1.50 3.47
CA LEU A 22 -16.87 1.54 4.87
C LEU A 22 -18.27 0.93 5.03
N SER A 23 -19.12 1.04 4.01
CA SER A 23 -20.44 0.42 3.99
C SER A 23 -20.39 -1.09 3.67
N GLY A 24 -19.32 -1.58 3.04
CA GLY A 24 -19.25 -2.96 2.57
C GLY A 24 -20.31 -3.25 1.51
N SER A 25 -20.62 -2.26 0.67
CA SER A 25 -21.68 -2.31 -0.34
C SER A 25 -23.11 -2.49 0.21
N ASP A 26 -23.32 -2.26 1.52
CA ASP A 26 -24.64 -2.32 2.14
C ASP A 26 -25.37 -0.96 2.05
N VAL A 27 -26.45 -0.93 1.28
CA VAL A 27 -27.31 0.26 1.10
C VAL A 27 -28.11 0.65 2.34
N HIS A 28 -28.19 -0.22 3.34
CA HIS A 28 -28.89 0.03 4.60
C HIS A 28 -27.95 0.55 5.69
N LYS A 29 -26.63 0.42 5.50
CA LYS A 29 -25.63 0.83 6.48
C LYS A 29 -25.35 2.33 6.40
N PHE A 30 -25.56 3.01 7.53
CA PHE A 30 -25.14 4.40 7.70
C PHE A 30 -23.70 4.46 8.21
N VAL A 31 -22.91 5.34 7.62
CA VAL A 31 -21.54 5.66 8.02
C VAL A 31 -21.53 7.07 8.61
N ASN A 32 -20.86 7.26 9.74
CA ASN A 32 -20.71 8.58 10.35
C ASN A 32 -19.91 9.51 9.42
N GLY A 33 -20.40 10.72 9.15
CA GLY A 33 -19.75 11.61 8.19
C GLY A 33 -18.40 12.15 8.66
N GLY A 34 -18.14 12.19 9.97
CA GLY A 34 -16.81 12.46 10.54
C GLY A 34 -15.82 11.34 10.24
N VAL A 35 -16.23 10.08 10.42
CA VAL A 35 -15.40 8.91 10.05
C VAL A 35 -15.13 8.89 8.55
N LEU A 36 -16.13 9.24 7.73
CA LEU A 36 -15.96 9.33 6.28
C LEU A 36 -14.98 10.46 5.88
N PHE A 37 -15.04 11.60 6.55
CA PHE A 37 -14.10 12.71 6.35
C PHE A 37 -12.65 12.31 6.68
N GLN A 38 -12.46 11.62 7.80
CA GLN A 38 -11.18 11.05 8.22
C GLN A 38 -10.63 10.05 7.20
N ALA A 39 -11.49 9.16 6.70
CA ALA A 39 -11.10 8.20 5.68
C ALA A 39 -10.70 8.87 4.34
N CYS A 40 -11.06 10.13 4.13
CA CYS A 40 -10.70 10.92 2.95
C CYS A 40 -9.46 11.81 3.16
N GLY A 41 -8.89 11.87 4.36
CA GLY A 41 -7.65 12.60 4.67
C GLY A 41 -7.78 13.89 5.48
N ASP A 42 -8.98 14.28 5.91
CA ASP A 42 -9.24 15.44 6.79
C ASP A 42 -8.75 16.84 6.33
N GLU A 43 -8.45 17.03 5.04
CA GLU A 43 -7.76 18.25 4.59
C GLU A 43 -8.66 19.49 4.44
N ASP A 44 -9.85 19.33 3.85
CA ASP A 44 -10.76 20.46 3.55
C ASP A 44 -12.23 20.07 3.78
N GLU A 45 -12.78 20.51 4.91
CA GLU A 45 -14.17 20.27 5.29
C GLU A 45 -15.17 20.91 4.31
N GLY A 46 -14.84 22.08 3.73
CA GLY A 46 -15.72 22.78 2.80
C GLY A 46 -15.82 22.05 1.46
N ALA A 47 -14.69 21.62 0.92
CA ALA A 47 -14.65 20.81 -0.30
C ALA A 47 -15.33 19.45 -0.09
N PHE A 48 -15.14 18.81 1.07
CA PHE A 48 -15.79 17.56 1.41
C PHE A 48 -17.32 17.71 1.45
N LYS A 49 -17.85 18.73 2.14
CA LYS A 49 -19.29 19.01 2.16
C LYS A 49 -19.84 19.22 0.75
N SER A 50 -19.16 20.03 -0.06
CA SER A 50 -19.57 20.27 -1.44
C SER A 50 -19.55 18.99 -2.29
N ALA A 51 -18.61 18.08 -2.05
CA ALA A 51 -18.59 16.77 -2.71
C ALA A 51 -19.78 15.90 -2.29
N VAL A 52 -20.06 15.82 -0.98
CA VAL A 52 -21.21 15.06 -0.45
C VAL A 52 -22.54 15.62 -0.97
N ASP A 53 -22.69 16.95 -1.00
CA ASP A 53 -23.89 17.62 -1.54
C ASP A 53 -24.10 17.27 -3.03
N TYR A 54 -23.03 17.23 -3.81
CA TYR A 54 -23.10 16.83 -5.21
C TYR A 54 -23.54 15.36 -5.35
N LEU A 55 -22.93 14.45 -4.59
CA LEU A 55 -23.26 13.02 -4.62
C LEU A 55 -24.72 12.77 -4.21
N GLU A 56 -25.22 13.53 -3.23
CA GLU A 56 -26.63 13.48 -2.81
C GLU A 56 -27.55 13.98 -3.94
N GLY A 57 -27.20 15.12 -4.57
CA GLY A 57 -27.94 15.66 -5.71
C GLY A 57 -27.99 14.73 -6.92
N GLN A 58 -26.97 13.90 -7.13
CA GLN A 58 -26.95 12.87 -8.17
C GLN A 58 -27.68 11.57 -7.78
N GLY A 59 -28.18 11.48 -6.54
CA GLY A 59 -28.84 10.30 -6.02
C GLY A 59 -27.91 9.10 -5.79
N LEU A 60 -26.61 9.35 -5.64
CA LEU A 60 -25.60 8.32 -5.37
C LEU A 60 -25.52 7.98 -3.88
N VAL A 61 -25.84 8.95 -3.02
CA VAL A 61 -25.86 8.80 -1.57
C VAL A 61 -27.15 9.39 -0.97
N GLU A 62 -27.34 9.17 0.33
CA GLU A 62 -28.31 9.87 1.17
C GLU A 62 -27.63 10.34 2.44
N VAL A 63 -27.96 11.58 2.84
CA VAL A 63 -27.34 12.23 3.97
C VAL A 63 -28.38 12.57 5.04
N ARG A 64 -28.08 12.22 6.29
CA ARG A 64 -28.75 12.76 7.48
C ARG A 64 -27.89 13.89 8.03
N ARG A 65 -28.35 15.12 7.84
CA ARG A 65 -27.63 16.33 8.24
C ARG A 65 -27.82 16.62 9.72
N VAL A 66 -26.80 17.23 10.31
CA VAL A 66 -26.88 17.90 11.60
C VAL A 66 -26.91 19.41 11.38
N VAL A 67 -27.40 20.16 12.35
CA VAL A 67 -27.66 21.61 12.24
C VAL A 67 -26.41 22.42 11.89
N MET A 68 -25.22 21.94 12.27
CA MET A 68 -23.92 22.57 12.00
C MET A 68 -22.84 21.49 11.80
N GLY A 69 -21.86 21.76 10.93
CA GLY A 69 -20.67 20.90 10.76
C GLY A 69 -20.78 19.87 9.64
N LEU A 70 -19.97 18.81 9.73
CA LEU A 70 -19.94 17.68 8.79
C LEU A 70 -21.30 16.97 8.70
N PRO A 71 -21.57 16.23 7.60
CA PRO A 71 -22.70 15.31 7.52
C PRO A 71 -22.76 14.41 8.77
N GLY A 72 -23.94 14.25 9.37
CA GLY A 72 -24.08 13.40 10.56
C GLY A 72 -23.91 11.93 10.20
N MET A 73 -24.75 11.45 9.28
CA MET A 73 -24.67 10.10 8.73
C MET A 73 -24.83 10.12 7.21
N VAL A 74 -24.08 9.29 6.51
CA VAL A 74 -24.13 9.13 5.06
C VAL A 74 -24.31 7.65 4.75
N ARG A 75 -25.20 7.31 3.82
CA ARG A 75 -25.32 5.95 3.28
C ARG A 75 -25.20 5.95 1.76
N ILE A 76 -24.65 4.88 1.21
CA ILE A 76 -24.57 4.69 -0.24
C ILE A 76 -25.91 4.17 -0.76
N LYS A 77 -26.33 4.62 -1.96
CA LYS A 77 -27.47 4.05 -2.68
C LYS A 77 -26.99 3.03 -3.69
N HIS A 78 -27.88 2.18 -4.17
CA HIS A 78 -27.56 1.21 -5.23
C HIS A 78 -26.92 1.88 -6.46
N LYS A 79 -27.41 3.05 -6.87
CA LYS A 79 -26.81 3.83 -7.97
C LYS A 79 -25.35 4.22 -7.67
N GLY A 80 -25.03 4.57 -6.42
CA GLY A 80 -23.67 4.85 -5.99
C GLY A 80 -22.75 3.63 -6.05
N ILE A 81 -23.27 2.45 -5.68
CA ILE A 81 -22.54 1.17 -5.80
C ILE A 81 -22.20 0.89 -7.26
N VAL A 82 -23.21 0.92 -8.14
CA VAL A 82 -23.04 0.67 -9.59
C VAL A 82 -22.03 1.63 -10.20
N GLU A 83 -22.05 2.90 -9.78
CA GLU A 83 -21.13 3.92 -10.27
C GLU A 83 -19.67 3.62 -9.90
N VAL A 84 -19.42 3.20 -8.65
CA VAL A 84 -18.10 2.77 -8.19
C VAL A 84 -17.68 1.52 -8.96
N GLU A 85 -18.48 0.47 -8.95
CA GLU A 85 -18.12 -0.79 -9.63
C GLU A 85 -17.85 -0.59 -11.12
N SER A 86 -18.61 0.30 -11.80
CA SER A 86 -18.38 0.64 -13.20
C SER A 86 -17.06 1.37 -13.42
N ALA A 87 -16.71 2.33 -12.55
CA ALA A 87 -15.45 3.06 -12.63
C ALA A 87 -14.24 2.14 -12.42
N PHE A 88 -14.40 1.08 -11.61
CA PHE A 88 -13.33 0.12 -11.35
C PHE A 88 -13.27 -1.01 -12.39
N ALA A 89 -14.40 -1.44 -12.94
CA ALA A 89 -14.45 -2.45 -13.99
C ALA A 89 -13.97 -1.92 -15.34
N LYS A 90 -14.15 -0.61 -15.59
CA LYS A 90 -13.77 0.07 -16.84
C LYS A 90 -13.07 1.41 -16.56
N PRO A 91 -11.83 1.39 -16.03
CA PRO A 91 -11.12 2.60 -15.63
C PRO A 91 -10.86 3.58 -16.77
N ASP A 92 -10.74 3.09 -18.01
CA ASP A 92 -10.49 3.90 -19.20
C ASP A 92 -11.76 4.59 -19.76
N GLU A 93 -12.95 4.24 -19.26
CA GLU A 93 -14.23 4.80 -19.70
C GLU A 93 -14.80 5.77 -18.65
N ALA A 94 -15.50 6.80 -19.13
CA ALA A 94 -16.27 7.68 -18.24
C ALA A 94 -17.49 6.92 -17.73
N THR A 95 -17.85 7.14 -16.47
CA THR A 95 -19.15 6.74 -15.92
C THR A 95 -20.15 7.88 -16.08
N SER A 96 -21.36 7.72 -15.54
CA SER A 96 -22.40 8.76 -15.65
C SER A 96 -22.00 10.07 -14.95
N ASN A 97 -21.16 10.00 -13.91
CA ASN A 97 -20.81 11.12 -13.04
C ASN A 97 -19.29 11.34 -12.91
N PHE A 98 -18.46 10.38 -13.31
CA PHE A 98 -17.00 10.46 -13.17
C PHE A 98 -16.27 10.28 -14.49
N MET A 99 -15.14 10.97 -14.62
CA MET A 99 -14.21 10.82 -15.74
C MET A 99 -13.44 9.50 -15.62
N PRO A 100 -12.82 9.01 -16.72
CA PRO A 100 -11.87 7.90 -16.65
C PRO A 100 -10.81 8.14 -15.58
N VAL A 101 -10.42 7.07 -14.90
CA VAL A 101 -9.45 7.12 -13.80
C VAL A 101 -8.32 6.13 -14.05
N ASN A 102 -7.10 6.55 -13.76
CA ASN A 102 -5.97 5.64 -13.76
C ASN A 102 -5.93 4.92 -12.41
N MET A 103 -6.10 3.60 -12.43
CA MET A 103 -6.03 2.79 -11.22
C MET A 103 -4.69 2.09 -11.11
N LEU A 104 -4.01 2.35 -10.00
CA LEU A 104 -2.77 1.68 -9.65
C LEU A 104 -3.04 0.76 -8.45
N TYR A 105 -3.11 -0.55 -8.71
CA TYR A 105 -3.22 -1.54 -7.66
C TYR A 105 -1.83 -1.89 -7.13
N VAL A 106 -1.58 -1.59 -5.86
CA VAL A 106 -0.27 -1.77 -5.24
C VAL A 106 -0.40 -2.47 -3.90
N ASN A 107 0.05 -3.72 -3.84
CA ASN A 107 0.00 -4.52 -2.62
C ASN A 107 1.18 -4.20 -1.69
N GLN A 108 2.40 -4.07 -2.24
CA GLN A 108 3.60 -3.70 -1.51
C GLN A 108 4.48 -2.77 -2.37
N MET A 109 5.02 -1.70 -1.79
CA MET A 109 6.01 -0.82 -2.42
C MET A 109 7.29 -0.75 -1.59
N ILE A 110 8.28 -1.56 -1.95
CA ILE A 110 9.63 -1.45 -1.39
C ILE A 110 10.59 -1.20 -2.53
N GLY A 111 11.36 -0.10 -2.44
CA GLY A 111 12.27 0.34 -3.51
C GLY A 111 11.57 0.75 -4.82
N SER A 112 10.28 1.07 -4.78
CA SER A 112 9.50 1.31 -5.99
C SER A 112 9.68 2.74 -6.52
N ALA A 113 9.96 2.85 -7.82
CA ALA A 113 10.04 4.09 -8.57
C ALA A 113 8.85 4.16 -9.55
N ILE A 114 7.65 4.39 -9.02
CA ILE A 114 6.45 4.46 -9.85
C ILE A 114 6.39 5.80 -10.59
N GLN A 115 6.28 5.73 -11.92
CA GLN A 115 5.96 6.86 -12.77
C GLN A 115 4.62 6.63 -13.47
N GLN A 116 3.70 7.58 -13.34
CA GLN A 116 2.47 7.61 -14.13
C GLN A 116 2.34 8.96 -14.83
N GLY A 117 1.96 8.94 -16.11
CA GLY A 117 1.68 10.16 -16.89
C GLY A 117 2.90 11.02 -17.19
N THR A 118 4.07 10.41 -17.46
CA THR A 118 5.30 11.16 -17.75
C THR A 118 5.47 11.45 -19.24
N SER A 119 6.15 12.55 -19.55
CA SER A 119 6.68 12.85 -20.89
C SER A 119 8.16 13.21 -20.75
N SER A 120 9.04 12.40 -21.34
CA SER A 120 10.50 12.60 -21.28
C SER A 120 11.06 12.73 -19.85
N SER A 121 10.56 11.94 -18.90
CA SER A 121 11.06 11.94 -17.52
C SER A 121 12.16 10.88 -17.33
N VAL A 122 13.23 11.27 -16.66
CA VAL A 122 14.28 10.36 -16.18
C VAL A 122 14.13 10.27 -14.66
N GLN A 123 13.93 9.07 -14.13
CA GLN A 123 14.02 8.83 -12.69
C GLN A 123 15.33 8.14 -12.37
N THR A 124 16.13 8.78 -11.52
CA THR A 124 17.29 8.15 -10.91
C THR A 124 16.93 7.83 -9.47
N LEU A 125 16.65 6.56 -9.18
CA LEU A 125 16.51 6.10 -7.80
C LEU A 125 17.91 5.87 -7.24
N THR A 126 18.47 6.88 -6.60
CA THR A 126 19.68 6.71 -5.79
C THR A 126 19.22 6.23 -4.42
N SER A 127 19.21 4.92 -4.19
CA SER A 127 19.09 4.37 -2.85
C SER A 127 20.30 4.79 -2.03
N LYS A 128 20.25 5.97 -1.42
CA LYS A 128 21.15 6.32 -0.32
C LYS A 128 20.74 5.47 0.87
N VAL A 129 21.13 4.20 0.88
CA VAL A 129 21.26 3.48 2.14
C VAL A 129 22.50 4.08 2.81
N ASN A 130 22.31 5.22 3.46
CA ASN A 130 23.33 5.87 4.30
C ASN A 130 23.25 5.29 5.72
N VAL A 131 22.90 4.01 5.80
CA VAL A 131 22.94 3.14 6.96
C VAL A 131 24.16 2.28 6.68
N GLY A 132 25.19 2.35 7.53
CA GLY A 132 26.45 1.66 7.25
C GLY A 132 26.21 0.17 6.94
N GLU A 133 27.07 -0.46 6.13
CA GLU A 133 26.91 -1.88 5.72
C GLU A 133 26.57 -2.79 6.91
N ARG A 134 27.20 -2.51 8.05
CA ARG A 134 26.99 -3.23 9.31
C ARG A 134 25.61 -3.02 9.93
N GLU A 135 25.12 -1.80 9.91
CA GLU A 135 23.80 -1.45 10.47
C GLU A 135 22.69 -2.03 9.59
N SER A 136 22.84 -1.95 8.25
CA SER A 136 21.90 -2.57 7.30
C SER A 136 21.83 -4.10 7.46
N LEU A 137 22.97 -4.75 7.67
CA LEU A 137 23.01 -6.19 7.92
C LEU A 137 22.42 -6.55 9.30
N ALA A 138 22.69 -5.75 10.33
CA ALA A 138 22.17 -5.97 11.67
C ALA A 138 20.64 -5.85 11.72
N GLU A 139 20.08 -4.79 11.15
CA GLU A 139 18.63 -4.59 11.05
C GLU A 139 17.95 -5.74 10.33
N PHE A 140 18.52 -6.18 9.19
CA PHE A 140 17.99 -7.31 8.44
C PHE A 140 18.02 -8.62 9.25
N VAL A 141 19.14 -8.90 9.91
CA VAL A 141 19.29 -10.11 10.74
C VAL A 141 18.28 -10.11 11.88
N GLU A 142 18.11 -8.98 12.57
CA GLU A 142 17.15 -8.86 13.67
C GLU A 142 15.73 -9.09 13.17
N PHE A 143 15.35 -8.41 12.08
CA PHE A 143 14.06 -8.58 11.42
C PHE A 143 13.81 -10.04 11.02
N ALA A 144 14.76 -10.67 10.33
CA ALA A 144 14.64 -12.04 9.87
C ALA A 144 14.52 -13.02 11.04
N THR A 145 15.28 -12.79 12.12
CA THR A 145 15.16 -13.61 13.33
C THR A 145 13.78 -13.48 13.96
N ASN A 146 13.30 -12.26 14.17
CA ASN A 146 12.01 -12.02 14.81
C ASN A 146 10.87 -12.71 14.04
N ILE A 147 10.93 -12.69 12.71
CA ILE A 147 9.97 -13.41 11.85
C ILE A 147 10.09 -14.93 12.05
N LEU A 148 11.32 -15.46 12.03
CA LEU A 148 11.56 -16.90 12.16
C LEU A 148 11.26 -17.47 13.57
N GLU A 149 11.31 -16.64 14.60
CA GLU A 149 10.98 -17.02 15.98
C GLU A 149 9.48 -16.89 16.28
N SER A 150 8.84 -15.84 15.73
CA SER A 150 7.40 -15.62 15.88
C SER A 150 6.55 -16.66 15.14
N ASN A 151 7.14 -17.36 14.18
CA ASN A 151 6.48 -18.40 13.41
C ASN A 151 7.10 -19.77 13.73
N LYS A 152 6.29 -20.72 14.18
CA LYS A 152 6.75 -22.08 14.47
C LYS A 152 6.48 -22.98 13.26
N SER A 153 7.53 -23.44 12.61
CA SER A 153 7.51 -24.46 11.57
C SER A 153 8.71 -25.38 11.77
N ASP A 154 8.56 -26.67 11.52
CA ASP A 154 9.63 -27.67 11.63
C ASP A 154 10.04 -28.24 10.26
N SER A 155 9.60 -27.62 9.18
CA SER A 155 9.98 -28.05 7.83
C SER A 155 11.49 -27.96 7.61
N ASP A 156 12.01 -28.80 6.71
CA ASP A 156 13.44 -28.75 6.33
C ASP A 156 13.81 -27.37 5.80
N LEU A 157 12.95 -26.77 4.98
CA LEU A 157 13.10 -25.41 4.48
C LEU A 157 13.18 -24.37 5.61
N TRP A 158 12.41 -24.52 6.69
CA TRP A 158 12.46 -23.61 7.83
C TRP A 158 13.76 -23.72 8.61
N ARG A 159 14.30 -24.93 8.73
CA ARG A 159 15.62 -25.18 9.33
C ARG A 159 16.74 -24.58 8.47
N GLU A 160 16.65 -24.69 7.16
CA GLU A 160 17.60 -24.07 6.23
C GLU A 160 17.56 -22.54 6.31
N LEU A 161 16.36 -21.92 6.29
CA LEU A 161 16.20 -20.47 6.47
C LEU A 161 16.82 -19.99 7.79
N LYS A 162 16.57 -20.70 8.90
CA LYS A 162 17.18 -20.38 10.20
C LYS A 162 18.71 -20.47 10.16
N SER A 163 19.25 -21.51 9.53
CA SER A 163 20.70 -21.70 9.39
C SER A 163 21.36 -20.56 8.60
N GLU A 164 20.73 -20.10 7.53
CA GLU A 164 21.23 -18.96 6.74
C GLU A 164 21.17 -17.65 7.53
N VAL A 165 20.08 -17.38 8.24
CA VAL A 165 19.95 -16.19 9.10
C VAL A 165 20.98 -16.19 10.22
N GLU A 166 21.25 -17.33 10.86
CA GLU A 166 22.30 -17.47 11.87
C GLU A 166 23.72 -17.23 11.31
N THR A 167 23.96 -17.65 10.06
CA THR A 167 25.23 -17.37 9.37
C THR A 167 25.42 -15.87 9.16
N LEU A 168 24.38 -15.18 8.69
CA LEU A 168 24.38 -13.72 8.51
C LEU A 168 24.50 -12.99 9.85
N ARG A 169 23.87 -13.50 10.91
CA ARG A 169 24.01 -13.00 12.28
C ARG A 169 25.44 -13.08 12.78
N ALA A 170 26.11 -14.22 12.56
CA ALA A 170 27.51 -14.37 12.91
C ALA A 170 28.41 -13.36 12.17
N GLN A 171 28.11 -13.08 10.89
CA GLN A 171 28.83 -12.05 10.15
C GLN A 171 28.54 -10.64 10.67
N SER A 172 27.29 -10.33 11.04
CA SER A 172 26.90 -9.03 11.58
C SER A 172 27.62 -8.69 12.90
N ASN A 173 27.77 -9.70 13.76
CA ASN A 173 28.44 -9.58 15.06
C ASN A 173 29.97 -9.65 14.97
N SER A 174 30.53 -10.08 13.83
CA SER A 174 31.97 -10.20 13.65
C SER A 174 32.65 -8.83 13.71
N PRO A 175 33.81 -8.71 14.39
CA PRO A 175 34.63 -7.50 14.33
C PRO A 175 35.23 -7.28 12.94
N ASN A 176 35.30 -8.32 12.10
CA ASN A 176 35.74 -8.25 10.72
C ASN A 176 34.82 -9.11 9.82
N PRO A 177 33.65 -8.58 9.42
CA PRO A 177 32.68 -9.31 8.59
C PRO A 177 33.25 -9.63 7.21
N LYS A 178 33.11 -10.88 6.77
CA LYS A 178 33.58 -11.31 5.46
C LYS A 178 32.49 -11.06 4.42
N ARG A 179 32.68 -10.04 3.58
CA ARG A 179 31.74 -9.66 2.52
C ARG A 179 31.34 -10.82 1.60
N SER A 180 32.28 -11.69 1.24
CA SER A 180 31.97 -12.87 0.41
C SER A 180 30.96 -13.81 1.08
N ILE A 181 31.12 -14.07 2.39
CA ILE A 181 30.19 -14.91 3.15
C ILE A 181 28.82 -14.25 3.27
N ILE A 182 28.78 -12.93 3.48
CA ILE A 182 27.51 -12.18 3.54
C ILE A 182 26.79 -12.27 2.21
N LYS A 183 27.49 -12.02 1.09
CA LYS A 183 26.93 -12.10 -0.26
C LYS A 183 26.41 -13.50 -0.60
N ASP A 184 27.18 -14.54 -0.27
CA ASP A 184 26.77 -15.92 -0.52
C ASP A 184 25.56 -16.31 0.34
N GLY A 185 25.56 -15.94 1.62
CA GLY A 185 24.43 -16.17 2.54
C GLY A 185 23.15 -15.45 2.11
N LEU A 186 23.24 -14.18 1.69
CA LEU A 186 22.09 -13.43 1.14
C LEU A 186 21.56 -14.06 -0.16
N SER A 187 22.46 -14.53 -1.03
CA SER A 187 22.08 -15.20 -2.28
C SER A 187 21.44 -16.58 -2.03
N SER A 188 21.96 -17.32 -1.04
CA SER A 188 21.38 -18.58 -0.59
C SER A 188 19.99 -18.38 -0.01
N LEU A 189 19.85 -17.42 0.92
CA LEU A 189 18.59 -17.04 1.53
C LEU A 189 17.57 -16.59 0.48
N GLY A 190 18.00 -15.88 -0.57
CA GLY A 190 17.15 -15.47 -1.70
C GLY A 190 16.55 -16.66 -2.43
N ARG A 191 17.39 -17.63 -2.80
CA ARG A 191 16.93 -18.88 -3.45
C ARG A 191 16.00 -19.68 -2.57
N LEU A 192 16.25 -19.74 -1.26
CA LEU A 192 15.35 -20.40 -0.31
C LEU A 192 14.00 -19.68 -0.23
N CYS A 193 13.99 -18.34 -0.24
CA CYS A 193 12.75 -17.57 -0.22
C CYS A 193 11.96 -17.71 -1.54
N GLU A 194 12.64 -17.87 -2.68
CA GLU A 194 12.03 -18.21 -3.98
C GLU A 194 11.41 -19.62 -3.95
N GLY A 195 12.11 -20.61 -3.38
CA GLY A 195 11.58 -21.96 -3.18
C GLY A 195 10.43 -22.02 -2.17
N ALA A 196 10.41 -21.09 -1.21
CA ALA A 196 9.38 -20.92 -0.19
C ALA A 196 8.22 -20.00 -0.62
N ALA A 197 8.12 -19.64 -1.90
CA ALA A 197 7.17 -18.65 -2.42
C ALA A 197 5.67 -18.96 -2.15
N SER A 198 5.34 -20.12 -1.60
CA SER A 198 3.99 -20.45 -1.10
C SER A 198 3.69 -19.92 0.32
N GLY A 199 4.66 -19.34 1.03
CA GLY A 199 4.49 -18.80 2.38
C GLY A 199 4.72 -17.29 2.46
N ALA A 200 3.85 -16.57 3.19
CA ALA A 200 3.93 -15.11 3.39
C ALA A 200 5.30 -14.63 3.92
N ILE A 201 6.00 -15.50 4.65
CA ILE A 201 7.30 -15.22 5.28
C ILE A 201 8.44 -15.19 4.26
N GLY A 202 8.45 -16.13 3.31
CA GLY A 202 9.48 -16.17 2.25
C GLY A 202 9.43 -14.90 1.39
N ALA A 203 8.22 -14.47 1.02
CA ALA A 203 8.01 -13.22 0.29
C ALA A 203 8.49 -11.99 1.08
N GLN A 204 8.22 -11.96 2.39
CA GLN A 204 8.62 -10.86 3.25
C GLN A 204 10.15 -10.74 3.39
N LEU A 205 10.86 -11.86 3.56
CA LEU A 205 12.33 -11.88 3.61
C LEU A 205 12.96 -11.55 2.25
N ALA A 206 12.44 -12.12 1.16
CA ALA A 206 12.93 -11.89 -0.20
C ALA A 206 13.00 -10.41 -0.58
N THR A 207 12.13 -9.59 0.01
CA THR A 207 12.00 -8.19 -0.35
C THR A 207 13.26 -7.36 -0.02
N TYR A 208 14.02 -7.74 1.00
CA TYR A 208 15.20 -6.99 1.46
C TYR A 208 16.51 -7.47 0.79
N ILE A 209 16.51 -8.66 0.22
CA ILE A 209 17.70 -9.34 -0.28
C ILE A 209 18.38 -8.57 -1.44
N PRO A 210 17.68 -8.07 -2.46
CA PRO A 210 18.32 -7.33 -3.55
C PRO A 210 19.05 -6.07 -3.09
N SER A 211 18.47 -5.33 -2.13
CA SER A 211 19.09 -4.11 -1.59
C SER A 211 20.36 -4.42 -0.80
N LEU A 212 20.35 -5.49 0.00
CA LEU A 212 21.54 -5.93 0.74
C LEU A 212 22.61 -6.48 -0.21
N LEU A 213 22.23 -7.24 -1.24
CA LEU A 213 23.17 -7.69 -2.27
C LEU A 213 23.79 -6.52 -3.04
N ALA A 214 23.10 -5.40 -3.22
CA ALA A 214 23.68 -4.20 -3.84
C ALA A 214 24.72 -3.51 -2.93
N ILE A 215 24.63 -3.68 -1.61
CA ILE A 215 25.57 -3.14 -0.63
C ILE A 215 26.82 -4.01 -0.53
N PHE A 216 26.65 -5.34 -0.55
CA PHE A 216 27.73 -6.31 -0.37
C PHE A 216 28.28 -6.92 -1.67
N GLY A 217 27.68 -6.56 -2.82
CA GLY A 217 27.92 -7.11 -4.16
C GLY A 217 29.19 -6.61 -4.82
#